data_AF-A0A7C7G9D7-F1
#
_entry.id   AF-A0A7C7G9D7-F1
#
_cell.length_a   1.000
_cell.length_b   1.000
_cell.length_c   1.000
_cell.angle_alpha   90.00
_cell.angle_beta   90.00
_cell.angle_gamma   90.00
#
_symmetry.space_group_name_H-M   'P 1'
#
loop_
_entity.id
_entity.type
_entity.pdbx_description
1 polymer ?
#
loop_
_entity_poly.entity_id
_entity_poly.type
_entity_poly.pdbx_seq_one_letter_code
_entity_poly.pdbx_strand_id
1 'polypeptide(L)' 'MSGPKYLGHLNINVRNVEISHEWYTDLLGLHTYDFIPGRAAFLSANVELSHEIALTQV' A
#
# COMPACT_ATOMS: atom_id res chain seq x y z
N MET A 1 -12.25 -19.01 21.22
CA MET A 1 -11.80 -18.38 19.95
C MET A 1 -10.83 -17.28 20.30
N SER A 2 -9.59 -17.30 19.82
CA SER A 2 -8.70 -16.16 19.95
C SER A 2 -9.13 -15.10 18.95
N GLY A 3 -9.58 -13.94 19.42
CA GLY A 3 -9.94 -12.81 18.56
C GLY A 3 -8.75 -12.28 17.74
N PRO A 4 -8.97 -11.18 17.00
CA PRO A 4 -7.93 -10.52 16.21
C PRO A 4 -6.68 -10.25 17.06
N LYS A 5 -5.50 -10.51 16.50
CA LYS A 5 -4.23 -10.33 17.22
C LYS A 5 -3.65 -8.93 17.01
N TYR A 6 -3.77 -8.39 15.81
CA TYR A 6 -3.28 -7.08 15.40
C TYR A 6 -3.94 -6.66 14.07
N LEU A 7 -3.75 -5.41 13.66
CA LEU A 7 -4.21 -4.88 12.37
C LEU A 7 -3.30 -5.37 11.24
N GLY A 8 -3.88 -5.81 10.11
CA GLY A 8 -3.12 -6.38 9.00
C GLY A 8 -2.56 -5.34 8.02
N HIS A 9 -3.44 -4.53 7.44
CA HIS A 9 -3.08 -3.51 6.45
C HIS A 9 -4.16 -2.43 6.39
N LEU A 10 -3.85 -1.33 5.70
CA LEU A 10 -4.78 -0.25 5.39
C LEU A 10 -5.01 -0.14 3.88
N ASN A 11 -6.25 0.14 3.49
CA ASN A 11 -6.58 0.55 2.14
C ASN A 11 -6.95 2.05 2.13
N ILE A 12 -6.26 2.84 1.31
CA ILE A 12 -6.37 4.29 1.24
C ILE A 12 -6.89 4.67 -0.15
N ASN A 13 -8.01 5.38 -0.19
CA ASN A 13 -8.52 5.96 -1.41
C ASN A 13 -7.72 7.22 -1.78
N VAL A 14 -7.23 7.28 -3.01
CA VAL A 14 -6.46 8.39 -3.56
C VAL A 14 -7.07 8.89 -4.85
N ARG A 15 -6.82 10.16 -5.21
CA ARG A 15 -7.34 10.76 -6.46
C ARG A 15 -6.46 10.45 -7.67
N ASN A 16 -5.18 10.19 -7.44
CA ASN A 16 -4.20 9.86 -8.46
C ASN A 16 -3.22 8.85 -7.84
N VAL A 17 -3.22 7.61 -8.33
CA VAL A 17 -2.44 6.53 -7.73
C VAL A 17 -0.97 6.61 -8.11
N GLU A 18 -0.63 7.16 -9.28
CA GLU A 18 0.74 7.35 -9.74
C GLU A 18 1.50 8.32 -8.82
N ILE A 19 0.97 9.53 -8.63
CA ILE A 19 1.61 10.55 -7.78
C ILE A 19 1.66 10.08 -6.33
N SER A 20 0.62 9.38 -5.87
CA SER A 20 0.61 8.83 -4.51
C SER A 20 1.65 7.73 -4.36
N HIS A 21 1.73 6.80 -5.32
CA HIS A 21 2.73 5.74 -5.36
C HIS A 21 4.14 6.31 -5.26
N GLU A 22 4.49 7.26 -6.12
CA GLU A 22 5.79 7.95 -6.11
C GLU A 22 6.08 8.58 -4.75
N TRP A 23 5.11 9.26 -4.12
CA TRP A 23 5.32 9.84 -2.80
C TRP A 23 5.67 8.77 -1.74
N TYR A 24 4.95 7.64 -1.73
CA TYR A 24 5.21 6.58 -0.76
C TYR A 24 6.53 5.83 -1.05
N THR A 25 6.90 5.65 -2.32
CA THR A 25 8.18 5.00 -2.65
C THR A 25 9.36 5.93 -2.43
N ASP A 26 9.26 7.20 -2.84
CA ASP A 26 10.42 8.09 -2.89
C ASP A 26 10.67 8.77 -1.54
N LEU A 27 9.60 9.13 -0.82
CA LEU A 27 9.74 9.78 0.49
C LEU A 27 9.92 8.76 1.61
N LEU A 28 9.14 7.69 1.61
CA LEU A 28 9.14 6.70 2.69
C LEU A 28 9.96 5.45 2.37
N GLY A 29 10.40 5.25 1.12
CA GLY A 29 11.20 4.09 0.74
C GLY A 29 10.41 2.78 0.71
N LEU A 30 9.08 2.82 0.59
CA LEU A 30 8.26 1.60 0.64
C LEU A 30 8.53 0.72 -0.59
N HIS A 31 8.63 -0.60 -0.36
CA HIS A 31 8.72 -1.57 -1.42
C HIS A 31 7.38 -1.72 -2.13
N THR A 32 7.41 -1.76 -3.47
CA THR A 32 6.23 -2.00 -4.30
C THR A 32 6.15 -3.47 -4.69
N TYR A 33 5.10 -4.16 -4.25
CA TYR A 33 4.83 -5.53 -4.66
C TYR A 33 4.10 -5.62 -5.99
N ASP A 34 3.09 -4.77 -6.17
CA ASP A 34 2.32 -4.69 -7.40
C ASP A 34 1.82 -3.27 -7.61
N PHE A 35 1.72 -2.88 -8.88
CA PHE A 35 1.29 -1.57 -9.30
C PHE A 35 0.44 -1.66 -10.57
N ILE A 36 -0.78 -1.17 -10.46
CA ILE A 36 -1.77 -1.16 -11.54
C ILE A 36 -2.06 0.31 -11.87
N PRO A 37 -1.46 0.87 -12.94
CA PRO A 37 -1.67 2.26 -13.33
C PRO A 37 -3.15 2.62 -13.45
N GLY A 38 -3.50 3.82 -12.97
CA GLY A 38 -4.86 4.37 -12.93
C GLY A 38 -5.79 3.66 -11.95
N ARG A 39 -5.30 2.71 -11.14
CA ARG A 39 -6.14 1.87 -10.28
C ARG A 39 -5.60 1.63 -8.88
N ALA A 40 -4.42 1.05 -8.71
CA ALA A 40 -3.96 0.60 -7.40
C ALA A 40 -2.44 0.45 -7.25
N ALA A 41 -1.95 0.52 -6.01
CA ALA A 41 -0.56 0.19 -5.64
C ALA A 41 -0.53 -0.56 -4.31
N PHE A 42 0.34 -1.56 -4.17
CA PHE A 42 0.49 -2.37 -2.95
C PHE A 42 1.92 -2.23 -2.41
N LEU A 43 2.02 -1.68 -1.19
CA LEU A 43 3.24 -1.14 -0.63
C LEU A 43 3.54 -1.73 0.75
N SER A 44 4.82 -1.94 1.04
CA SER A 44 5.27 -2.52 2.32
C SER A 44 6.56 -1.88 2.83
N ALA A 45 6.67 -1.72 4.15
CA ALA A 45 7.93 -1.42 4.82
C ALA A 45 8.67 -2.71 5.22
N ASN A 46 7.96 -3.83 5.34
CA ASN A 46 8.52 -5.15 5.60
C ASN A 46 8.33 -6.09 4.40
N VAL A 47 9.43 -6.45 3.74
CA VAL A 47 9.41 -7.33 2.55
C VAL A 47 9.11 -8.81 2.85
N GLU A 48 8.96 -9.18 4.11
CA GLU A 48 8.50 -10.52 4.51
C GLU A 48 6.96 -10.62 4.59
N LEU A 49 6.25 -9.48 4.54
CA LEU A 49 4.79 -9.40 4.54
C LEU A 49 4.26 -9.10 3.14
N SER A 50 2.99 -9.42 2.87
CA SER A 50 2.42 -9.17 1.53
C SER A 50 2.28 -7.69 1.18
N HIS A 51 1.72 -6.88 2.08
CA HIS A 51 1.66 -5.41 2.00
C HIS A 51 1.01 -4.87 3.27
N GLU A 52 1.36 -3.64 3.63
CA GLU A 52 0.79 -2.93 4.78
C GLU A 52 -0.10 -1.77 4.34
N ILE A 53 0.14 -1.25 3.13
CA ILE A 53 -0.65 -0.18 2.50
C ILE A 53 -1.09 -0.63 1.11
N ALA A 54 -2.39 -0.48 0.83
CA ALA A 54 -2.95 -0.53 -0.51
C ALA A 54 -3.49 0.87 -0.85
N LEU A 55 -3.07 1.43 -1.98
CA LEU A 55 -3.64 2.64 -2.56
C LEU A 55 -4.67 2.22 -3.60
N THR A 56 -5.86 2.83 -3.58
CA THR A 56 -6.89 2.60 -4.59
C THR A 56 -7.36 3.93 -5.15
N GLN A 57 -7.35 4.09 -6.48
CA GLN A 57 -7.86 5.29 -7.12
C GLN A 57 -9.38 5.28 -7.16
N VAL A 58 -9.99 6.42 -6.82
CA VAL A 58 -11.45 6.63 -6.85
C VAL A 58 -11.84 7.89 -7.62
#